data_AF-A0A941LRN9-F1
#
_entry.id   AF-A0A941LRN9-F1
#
_cell.length_a   1.000
_cell.length_b   1.000
_cell.length_c   1.000
_cell.angle_alpha   90.00
_cell.angle_beta   90.00
_cell.angle_gamma   90.00
#
_symmetry.space_group_name_H-M   'P 1'
#
loop_
_entity.id
_entity.type
_entity.pdbx_description
1 polymer ?
#
loop_
_entity_poly.entity_id
_entity_poly.type
_entity_poly.pdbx_seq_one_letter_code
_entity_poly.pdbx_strand_id
1 'polypeptide(L)'
;MYIYETRLRTLNLAGDENAVLRGFGKRPEAVSPVTQTAEVARLTDEIIKLAQRNAWTGVERAYKTLESMGDEAFNLIPRGLGGPAAIHKEGANASRSFGDMLNWWKRLWRAKTSLDTAVGGTNDSLLKPILESLEYTNNNFGSVTVAPRSKSTSKKQRAQLKLIAVVLSTAPDLPTPDQLKSIAFAEQIIKETGSFIGLLPAGYYKLADESFTVENGPSEYTGKRPINVLWGK
;
A
#
# COMPACT_ATOMS: atom_id res chain seq x y z
N MET A 1 -23.51 -4.75 7.23
CA MET A 1 -22.61 -5.25 8.29
C MET A 1 -22.57 -6.76 8.13
N TYR A 2 -21.56 -7.30 7.45
CA TYR A 2 -21.48 -8.74 7.16
C TYR A 2 -20.34 -9.33 7.98
N ILE A 3 -20.70 -10.21 8.91
CA ILE A 3 -19.80 -11.00 9.75
C ILE A 3 -19.72 -12.37 9.08
N TYR A 4 -18.53 -12.79 8.64
CA TYR A 4 -18.31 -14.17 8.19
C TYR A 4 -17.76 -14.98 9.38
N GLU A 5 -18.63 -15.78 9.99
CA GLU A 5 -18.24 -16.85 10.91
C GLU A 5 -17.81 -18.08 10.10
N THR A 6 -16.53 -18.43 10.18
CA THR A 6 -16.01 -19.69 9.61
C THR A 6 -16.11 -20.79 10.66
N ARG A 7 -17.07 -21.70 10.49
CA ARG A 7 -17.22 -22.95 11.27
C ARG A 7 -15.96 -23.83 11.13
N LEU A 8 -15.29 -24.08 12.25
CA LEU A 8 -14.30 -25.16 12.37
C LEU A 8 -15.06 -26.51 12.42
N ARG A 9 -14.92 -27.33 11.37
CA ARG A 9 -15.27 -28.75 11.42
C ARG A 9 -14.07 -29.54 11.96
N THR A 10 -14.21 -30.04 13.18
CA THR A 10 -13.38 -31.11 13.73
C THR A 10 -13.64 -32.40 12.95
N LEU A 11 -12.61 -32.92 12.26
CA LEU A 11 -12.58 -34.28 11.77
C LEU A 11 -11.52 -35.03 12.58
N ASN A 12 -12.00 -35.74 13.59
CA ASN A 12 -11.27 -36.83 14.23
C ASN A 12 -11.06 -37.94 13.20
N LEU A 13 -9.80 -38.21 12.85
CA LEU A 13 -9.37 -39.46 12.26
C LEU A 13 -8.12 -39.90 13.03
N ALA A 14 -8.37 -40.66 14.09
CA ALA A 14 -7.39 -41.57 14.64
C ALA A 14 -7.14 -42.67 13.60
N GLY A 15 -5.88 -42.89 13.22
CA GLY A 15 -5.54 -43.93 12.27
C GLY A 15 -4.10 -43.84 11.79
N ASP A 16 -3.26 -44.66 12.43
CA ASP A 16 -1.98 -45.21 11.98
C ASP A 16 -0.70 -44.36 12.09
N GLU A 17 0.02 -44.65 13.16
CA GLU A 17 1.42 -44.36 13.41
C GLU A 17 2.29 -45.40 12.65
N ASN A 18 3.45 -44.97 12.11
CA ASN A 18 4.55 -45.83 11.60
C ASN A 18 4.50 -46.40 10.18
N ALA A 19 4.15 -45.59 9.17
CA ALA A 19 4.63 -45.86 7.81
C ALA A 19 5.10 -44.56 7.13
N VAL A 20 6.21 -44.65 6.39
CA VAL A 20 6.84 -43.58 5.58
C VAL A 20 7.90 -42.72 6.31
N LEU A 21 8.90 -43.39 6.90
CA LEU A 21 10.22 -42.80 7.19
C LEU A 21 11.28 -43.31 6.20
N ARG A 22 11.16 -43.03 4.88
CA ARG A 22 12.30 -43.11 3.94
C ARG A 22 12.13 -42.11 2.80
N GLY A 23 12.98 -41.08 2.77
CA GLY A 23 13.32 -40.39 1.53
C GLY A 23 12.68 -39.02 1.24
N PHE A 24 12.56 -38.12 2.21
CA PHE A 24 12.26 -36.72 1.92
C PHE A 24 13.33 -35.81 2.55
N GLY A 25 13.96 -34.99 1.70
CA GLY A 25 14.90 -33.95 2.11
C GLY A 25 14.29 -33.04 3.18
N LYS A 26 15.16 -32.42 3.99
CA LYS A 26 14.82 -31.55 5.12
C LYS A 26 13.52 -30.79 4.87
N ARG A 27 12.46 -31.20 5.56
CA ARG A 27 11.20 -30.44 5.67
C ARG A 27 11.62 -29.04 6.13
N PRO A 28 11.20 -27.94 5.46
CA PRO A 28 11.55 -26.61 5.93
C PRO A 28 11.09 -26.49 7.37
N GLU A 29 12.03 -26.18 8.28
CA GLU A 29 11.72 -25.95 9.69
C GLU A 29 10.65 -24.86 9.74
N ALA A 30 9.49 -25.20 10.32
CA ALA A 30 8.49 -24.19 10.62
C ALA A 30 9.13 -23.15 11.54
N VAL A 31 9.16 -21.89 11.12
CA VAL A 31 9.69 -20.79 11.93
C VAL A 31 8.94 -20.78 13.25
N SER A 32 9.67 -20.85 14.37
CA SER A 32 9.03 -20.87 15.68
C SER A 32 8.29 -19.55 15.94
N PRO A 33 7.13 -19.55 16.65
CA PRO A 33 6.39 -18.32 16.98
C PRO A 33 7.25 -17.29 17.74
N VAL A 34 8.22 -17.76 18.53
CA VAL A 34 9.18 -16.92 19.25
C VAL A 34 10.13 -16.20 18.28
N THR A 35 10.64 -16.92 17.28
CA THR A 35 11.50 -16.36 16.23
C THR A 35 10.75 -15.32 15.41
N GLN A 36 9.47 -15.56 15.08
CA GLN A 36 8.65 -14.59 14.36
C GLN A 36 8.41 -13.32 15.18
N THR A 37 8.09 -13.45 16.47
CA THR A 37 7.89 -12.29 17.37
C THR A 37 9.16 -11.46 17.52
N ALA A 38 10.33 -12.11 17.65
CA ALA A 38 11.61 -11.43 17.73
C ALA A 38 11.94 -10.67 16.43
N GLU A 39 11.69 -11.27 15.26
CA GLU A 39 11.92 -10.60 13.98
C GLU A 39 10.98 -9.41 13.76
N VAL A 40 9.70 -9.54 14.14
CA VAL A 40 8.75 -8.41 14.12
C VAL A 40 9.25 -7.27 15.00
N ALA A 41 9.70 -7.56 16.22
CA ALA A 41 10.24 -6.54 17.13
C ALA A 41 11.50 -5.87 16.55
N ARG A 42 12.40 -6.64 15.94
CA ARG A 42 13.61 -6.13 15.28
C ARG A 42 13.28 -5.19 14.11
N LEU A 43 12.38 -5.60 13.22
CA LEU A 43 11.94 -4.79 12.07
C LEU A 43 11.22 -3.52 12.53
N THR A 44 10.41 -3.61 13.58
CA THR A 44 9.70 -2.46 14.19
C THR A 44 10.69 -1.41 14.69
N ASP A 45 11.68 -1.82 15.48
CA ASP A 45 12.72 -0.92 16.00
C ASP A 45 13.58 -0.32 14.87
N GLU A 46 13.90 -1.11 13.85
CA GLU A 46 14.59 -0.65 12.64
C GLU A 46 13.77 0.43 11.91
N ILE A 47 12.47 0.21 11.68
CA ILE A 47 11.57 1.18 11.04
C ILE A 47 11.58 2.51 11.81
N ILE A 48 11.43 2.47 13.14
CA ILE A 48 11.40 3.68 13.98
C ILE A 48 12.72 4.43 13.88
N LYS A 49 13.86 3.75 14.02
CA LYS A 49 15.20 4.36 13.94
C LYS A 49 15.48 4.98 12.58
N LEU A 50 15.02 4.33 11.50
CA LEU A 50 15.17 4.85 10.14
C LEU A 50 14.25 6.05 9.89
N ALA A 51 13.01 6.00 10.37
CA ALA A 51 12.05 7.09 10.27
C ALA A 51 12.55 8.36 10.99
N GLN A 52 13.12 8.21 12.20
CA GLN A 52 13.73 9.33 12.96
C GLN A 52 14.83 10.06 12.18
N ARG A 53 15.48 9.38 11.22
CA ARG A 53 16.56 9.93 10.39
C ARG A 53 16.10 10.26 8.96
N ASN A 54 14.79 10.19 8.70
CA ASN A 54 14.20 10.35 7.36
C ASN A 54 14.78 9.39 6.30
N ALA A 55 15.23 8.19 6.72
CA ALA A 55 15.81 7.18 5.84
C ALA A 55 14.72 6.34 5.13
N TRP A 56 13.88 7.00 4.33
CA TRP A 56 12.62 6.45 3.80
C TRP A 56 12.76 5.18 2.97
N THR A 57 13.85 5.02 2.21
CA THR A 57 14.12 3.79 1.45
C THR A 57 14.34 2.59 2.37
N GLY A 58 14.96 2.82 3.53
CA GLY A 58 15.13 1.78 4.55
C GLY A 58 13.80 1.45 5.22
N VAL A 59 13.01 2.47 5.59
CA VAL A 59 11.66 2.28 6.16
C VAL A 59 10.79 1.45 5.24
N GLU A 60 10.75 1.80 3.95
CA GLU A 60 9.96 1.07 2.94
C GLU A 60 10.36 -0.39 2.83
N ARG A 61 11.67 -0.68 2.84
CA ARG A 61 12.18 -2.05 2.77
C ARG A 61 11.75 -2.86 4.00
N ALA A 62 12.03 -2.34 5.19
CA ALA A 62 11.70 -3.03 6.44
C ALA A 62 10.17 -3.22 6.59
N TYR A 63 9.39 -2.21 6.22
CA TYR A 63 7.94 -2.27 6.24
C TYR A 63 7.39 -3.33 5.26
N LYS A 64 7.93 -3.40 4.03
CA LYS A 64 7.56 -4.46 3.06
C LYS A 64 7.96 -5.85 3.53
N THR A 65 9.11 -5.99 4.20
CA THR A 65 9.48 -7.25 4.85
C THR A 65 8.43 -7.65 5.87
N LEU A 66 7.99 -6.71 6.72
CA LEU A 66 6.92 -6.96 7.69
C LEU A 66 5.59 -7.32 7.01
N GLU A 67 5.19 -6.63 5.94
CA GLU A 67 4.00 -6.98 5.15
C GLU A 67 4.09 -8.38 4.53
N SER A 68 5.27 -8.79 4.08
CA SER A 68 5.47 -10.13 3.50
C SER A 68 5.34 -11.26 4.52
N MET A 69 5.42 -10.96 5.81
CA MET A 69 5.18 -11.91 6.91
C MET A 69 3.68 -12.10 7.21
N GLY A 70 2.80 -11.34 6.53
CA GLY A 70 1.35 -11.40 6.67
C GLY A 70 0.78 -10.42 7.70
N ASP A 71 -0.53 -10.19 7.67
CA ASP A 71 -1.20 -9.20 8.52
C ASP A 71 -1.08 -9.52 10.02
N GLU A 72 -0.99 -10.81 10.38
CA GLU A 72 -0.76 -11.26 11.75
C GLU A 72 0.57 -10.77 12.33
N ALA A 73 1.57 -10.49 11.50
CA ALA A 73 2.85 -9.95 11.96
C ALA A 73 2.67 -8.57 12.60
N PHE A 74 1.71 -7.76 12.13
CA PHE A 74 1.42 -6.47 12.74
C PHE A 74 0.78 -6.61 14.12
N ASN A 75 0.00 -7.67 14.36
CA ASN A 75 -0.59 -7.95 15.68
C ASN A 75 0.46 -8.27 16.75
N LEU A 76 1.66 -8.68 16.34
CA LEU A 76 2.78 -8.99 17.24
C LEU A 76 3.63 -7.76 17.62
N ILE A 77 3.34 -6.57 17.08
CA ILE A 77 4.12 -5.37 17.36
C ILE A 77 3.98 -4.97 18.83
N PRO A 78 5.09 -4.87 19.60
CA PRO A 78 5.03 -4.45 21.00
C PRO A 78 4.44 -3.05 21.15
N ARG A 79 3.52 -2.88 22.12
CA ARG A 79 2.97 -1.55 22.44
C ARG A 79 4.02 -0.53 22.87
N GLY A 80 5.10 -0.99 23.51
CA GLY A 80 6.24 -0.15 23.89
C GLY A 80 7.01 0.43 22.70
N LEU A 81 6.81 -0.11 21.50
CA LEU A 81 7.36 0.40 20.23
C LEU A 81 6.30 1.17 19.42
N GLY A 82 5.27 1.71 20.08
CA GLY A 82 4.22 2.52 19.44
C GLY A 82 3.07 1.71 18.82
N GLY A 83 3.18 0.39 18.77
CA GLY A 83 2.13 -0.50 18.27
C GLY A 83 1.90 -0.43 16.75
N PRO A 84 0.89 -1.14 16.22
CA PRO A 84 0.70 -1.31 14.79
C PRO A 84 0.40 -0.01 14.04
N ALA A 85 -0.41 0.87 14.65
CA ALA A 85 -0.78 2.14 14.06
C ALA A 85 0.42 3.04 13.76
N ALA A 86 1.40 3.10 14.68
CA ALA A 86 2.62 3.89 14.49
C ALA A 86 3.43 3.35 13.30
N ILE A 87 3.57 2.02 13.19
CA ILE A 87 4.34 1.40 12.10
C ILE A 87 3.65 1.57 10.74
N HIS A 88 2.33 1.43 10.69
CA HIS A 88 1.57 1.76 9.48
C HIS A 88 1.73 3.23 9.07
N LYS A 89 1.74 4.16 10.04
CA LYS A 89 1.98 5.58 9.77
C LYS A 89 3.38 5.85 9.21
N GLU A 90 4.43 5.21 9.74
CA GLU A 90 5.78 5.37 9.19
C GLU A 90 5.94 4.75 7.81
N GLY A 91 5.33 3.58 7.58
CA GLY A 91 5.22 3.01 6.24
C GLY A 91 4.49 3.95 5.27
N ALA A 92 3.41 4.59 5.72
CA ALA A 92 2.69 5.60 4.95
C ALA A 92 3.60 6.79 4.58
N ASN A 93 4.36 7.34 5.54
CA ASN A 93 5.31 8.43 5.30
C ASN A 93 6.37 8.05 4.27
N ALA A 94 6.87 6.82 4.32
CA ALA A 94 7.81 6.31 3.32
C ALA A 94 7.18 6.31 1.91
N SER A 95 5.96 5.77 1.74
CA SER A 95 5.25 5.79 0.45
C SER A 95 5.02 7.20 -0.08
N ARG A 96 4.57 8.12 0.79
CA ARG A 96 4.41 9.55 0.45
C ARG A 96 5.71 10.16 -0.06
N SER A 97 6.84 9.84 0.57
CA SER A 97 8.15 10.38 0.19
C SER A 97 8.53 10.07 -1.27
N PHE A 98 8.08 8.91 -1.78
CA PHE A 98 8.30 8.43 -3.15
C PHE A 98 7.24 8.89 -4.15
N GLY A 99 6.12 9.45 -3.71
CA GLY A 99 4.98 9.74 -4.60
C GLY A 99 3.99 8.59 -4.76
N ASP A 100 4.15 7.47 -4.04
CA ASP A 100 3.22 6.33 -4.08
C ASP A 100 2.00 6.61 -3.20
N MET A 101 1.10 7.45 -3.71
CA MET A 101 -0.06 7.93 -2.96
C MET A 101 -1.10 6.82 -2.70
N LEU A 102 -1.12 5.75 -3.50
CA LEU A 102 -1.99 4.60 -3.24
C LEU A 102 -1.54 3.84 -2.00
N ASN A 103 -0.25 3.49 -1.91
CA ASN A 103 0.27 2.82 -0.72
C ASN A 103 0.31 3.75 0.49
N TRP A 104 0.53 5.05 0.30
CA TRP A 104 0.36 6.03 1.38
C TRP A 104 -1.04 5.95 2.00
N TRP A 105 -2.08 6.04 1.16
CA TRP A 105 -3.47 5.99 1.57
C TRP A 105 -3.84 4.65 2.23
N LYS A 106 -3.45 3.51 1.62
CA LYS A 106 -3.71 2.17 2.18
C LYS A 106 -3.10 2.00 3.57
N ARG A 107 -1.86 2.46 3.75
CA ARG A 107 -1.16 2.34 5.04
C ARG A 107 -1.75 3.29 6.09
N LEU A 108 -2.18 4.50 5.72
CA LEU A 108 -2.94 5.36 6.62
C LEU A 108 -4.27 4.73 7.05
N TRP A 109 -4.97 4.07 6.13
CA TRP A 109 -6.20 3.35 6.46
C TRP A 109 -5.97 2.21 7.45
N ARG A 110 -4.88 1.44 7.27
CA ARG A 110 -4.47 0.41 8.23
C ARG A 110 -4.13 1.03 9.59
N ALA A 111 -3.41 2.15 9.61
CA ALA A 111 -3.11 2.88 10.85
C ALA A 111 -4.38 3.30 11.59
N LYS A 112 -5.36 3.90 10.89
CA LYS A 112 -6.68 4.23 11.43
C LYS A 112 -7.36 2.98 12.00
N THR A 113 -7.43 1.91 11.23
CA THR A 113 -8.09 0.66 11.63
C THR A 113 -7.47 0.09 12.90
N SER A 114 -6.14 0.11 13.03
CA SER A 114 -5.44 -0.33 14.23
C SER A 114 -5.70 0.54 15.46
N LEU A 115 -5.96 1.84 15.28
CA LEU A 115 -6.36 2.73 16.38
C LEU A 115 -7.81 2.47 16.81
N ASP A 116 -8.71 2.26 15.85
CA ASP A 116 -10.13 1.99 16.12
C ASP A 116 -10.34 0.67 16.88
N THR A 117 -9.50 -0.34 16.62
CA THR A 117 -9.58 -1.65 17.27
C THR A 117 -8.75 -1.75 18.56
N ALA A 118 -8.03 -0.70 18.95
CA ALA A 118 -7.18 -0.72 20.12
C ALA A 118 -7.98 -0.78 21.44
N VAL A 119 -7.68 -1.78 22.28
CA VAL A 119 -8.22 -1.90 23.64
C VAL A 119 -7.67 -0.76 24.50
N GLY A 120 -8.50 0.26 24.78
CA GLY A 120 -8.12 1.47 25.50
C GLY A 120 -8.88 2.74 25.07
N GLY A 121 -9.67 2.65 24.00
CA GLY A 121 -10.43 3.79 23.45
C GLY A 121 -9.65 4.55 22.40
N THR A 122 -10.37 5.32 21.58
CA THR A 122 -9.79 6.11 20.48
C THR A 122 -8.86 7.19 21.03
N ASN A 123 -7.59 7.15 20.63
CA ASN A 123 -6.65 8.23 20.94
C ASN A 123 -6.79 9.33 19.88
N ASP A 124 -7.64 10.32 20.17
CA ASP A 124 -7.97 11.41 19.24
C ASP A 124 -6.75 12.17 18.72
N SER A 125 -5.71 12.35 19.54
CA SER A 125 -4.47 13.04 19.12
C SER A 125 -3.68 12.27 18.06
N LEU A 126 -3.77 10.94 18.05
CA LEU A 126 -3.14 10.09 17.04
C LEU A 126 -4.04 9.91 15.82
N LEU A 127 -5.35 9.85 16.03
CA LEU A 127 -6.33 9.61 14.98
C LEU A 127 -6.55 10.83 14.08
N LYS A 128 -6.68 12.03 14.67
CA LYS A 128 -6.95 13.27 13.94
C LYS A 128 -6.01 13.52 12.74
N PRO A 129 -4.67 13.49 12.90
CA PRO A 129 -3.76 13.73 11.77
C PRO A 129 -3.86 12.64 10.67
N ILE A 130 -4.24 11.42 11.03
CA ILE A 130 -4.48 10.34 10.04
C ILE A 130 -5.74 10.64 9.25
N LEU A 131 -6.83 11.03 9.93
CA LEU A 131 -8.09 11.41 9.27
C LEU A 131 -7.91 12.60 8.34
N GLU A 132 -7.20 13.64 8.78
CA GLU A 132 -6.87 14.81 7.95
C GLU A 132 -6.07 14.41 6.69
N SER A 133 -5.13 13.48 6.81
CA SER A 133 -4.34 12.99 5.67
C SER A 133 -5.18 12.14 4.69
N LEU A 134 -6.12 11.33 5.22
CA LEU A 134 -7.06 10.58 4.40
C LEU A 134 -8.02 11.52 3.67
N GLU A 135 -8.54 12.54 4.35
CA GLU A 135 -9.41 13.57 3.77
C GLU A 135 -8.66 14.37 2.70
N TYR A 136 -7.41 14.79 2.96
CA TYR A 136 -6.56 15.42 1.96
C TYR A 136 -6.43 14.55 0.71
N THR A 137 -6.20 13.25 0.85
CA THR A 137 -6.11 12.34 -0.29
C THR A 137 -7.44 12.27 -1.05
N ASN A 138 -8.56 12.16 -0.33
CA ASN A 138 -9.90 12.08 -0.92
C ASN A 138 -10.26 13.35 -1.72
N ASN A 139 -9.81 14.51 -1.25
CA ASN A 139 -10.14 15.80 -1.86
C ASN A 139 -9.21 16.19 -3.01
N ASN A 140 -8.07 15.51 -3.17
CA ASN A 140 -7.04 15.91 -4.14
C ASN A 140 -6.65 14.81 -5.14
N PHE A 141 -6.96 13.54 -4.88
CA PHE A 141 -6.49 12.42 -5.70
C PHE A 141 -7.62 11.47 -6.09
N GLY A 142 -7.49 10.86 -7.26
CA GLY A 142 -8.40 9.86 -7.81
C GLY A 142 -7.69 8.59 -8.25
N SER A 143 -8.42 7.48 -8.27
CA SER A 143 -7.89 6.16 -8.67
C SER A 143 -7.82 5.99 -10.18
N VAL A 144 -6.64 5.57 -10.65
CA VAL A 144 -6.35 5.36 -12.07
C VAL A 144 -5.67 4.02 -12.28
N THR A 145 -6.15 3.30 -13.29
CA THR A 145 -5.55 2.10 -13.85
C THR A 145 -5.15 2.39 -15.29
N VAL A 146 -3.86 2.38 -15.57
CA VAL A 146 -3.26 2.48 -16.90
C VAL A 146 -2.74 1.12 -17.32
N ALA A 147 -3.13 0.67 -18.51
CA ALA A 147 -2.61 -0.58 -19.07
C ALA A 147 -2.44 -0.45 -20.61
N PRO A 148 -1.49 -1.17 -21.20
CA PRO A 148 -1.36 -1.23 -22.65
C PRO A 148 -2.51 -2.05 -23.25
N ARG A 149 -2.99 -1.71 -24.46
CA ARG A 149 -3.95 -2.54 -25.19
C ARG A 149 -3.41 -3.94 -25.52
N SER A 150 -2.08 -4.05 -25.68
CA SER A 150 -1.40 -5.33 -25.94
C SER A 150 -0.01 -5.36 -25.34
N LYS A 151 0.45 -6.56 -24.93
CA LYS A 151 1.82 -6.79 -24.44
C LYS A 151 2.89 -6.40 -25.47
N SER A 152 2.59 -6.57 -26.76
CA SER A 152 3.49 -6.18 -27.85
C SER A 152 3.69 -4.66 -27.90
N THR A 153 2.60 -3.92 -27.70
CA THR A 153 2.60 -2.45 -27.67
C THR A 153 3.41 -1.91 -26.50
N SER A 154 3.27 -2.51 -25.31
CA SER A 154 4.11 -2.18 -24.14
C SER A 154 5.60 -2.24 -24.44
N LYS A 155 6.08 -3.37 -24.99
CA LYS A 155 7.51 -3.58 -25.24
C LYS A 155 8.11 -2.56 -26.22
N LYS A 156 7.33 -2.10 -27.21
CA LYS A 156 7.80 -1.20 -28.27
C LYS A 156 7.75 0.28 -27.87
N GLN A 157 6.76 0.68 -27.06
CA GLN A 157 6.42 2.10 -26.89
C GLN A 157 6.57 2.62 -25.45
N ARG A 158 6.70 1.75 -24.43
CA ARG A 158 6.72 2.19 -23.01
C ARG A 158 7.82 3.22 -22.69
N ALA A 159 9.00 3.09 -23.30
CA ALA A 159 10.13 3.98 -23.05
C ALA A 159 9.91 5.41 -23.57
N GLN A 160 8.97 5.60 -24.50
CA GLN A 160 8.63 6.90 -25.08
C GLN A 160 7.38 7.51 -24.45
N LEU A 161 6.71 6.80 -23.54
CA LEU A 161 5.52 7.30 -22.89
C LEU A 161 5.85 8.46 -21.96
N LYS A 162 5.03 9.49 -22.07
CA LYS A 162 5.00 10.62 -21.15
C LYS A 162 3.57 10.82 -20.69
N LEU A 163 3.38 10.79 -19.38
CA LEU A 163 2.15 11.26 -18.77
C LEU A 163 2.25 12.79 -18.70
N ILE A 164 1.25 13.48 -19.23
CA ILE A 164 1.23 14.94 -19.23
C ILE A 164 -0.01 15.36 -18.45
N ALA A 165 0.20 15.97 -17.29
CA ALA A 165 -0.86 16.71 -16.61
C ALA A 165 -1.10 18.01 -17.39
N VAL A 166 -2.29 18.17 -17.97
CA VAL A 166 -2.63 19.35 -18.80
C VAL A 166 -3.31 20.42 -17.95
N VAL A 167 -4.19 20.00 -17.05
CA VAL A 167 -4.88 20.91 -16.10
C VAL A 167 -5.11 20.14 -14.82
N LEU A 168 -4.57 20.61 -13.69
CA LEU A 168 -4.97 20.09 -12.38
C LEU A 168 -6.26 20.81 -11.97
N SER A 169 -7.28 20.04 -11.57
CA SER A 169 -8.62 20.58 -11.35
C SER A 169 -8.67 21.44 -10.07
N THR A 170 -8.86 22.75 -10.29
CA THR A 170 -9.60 23.74 -9.48
C THR A 170 -9.06 24.18 -8.12
N ALA A 171 -8.03 25.04 -8.13
CA ALA A 171 -7.79 26.20 -7.25
C ALA A 171 -6.63 27.03 -7.86
N PRO A 172 -6.43 28.34 -7.57
CA PRO A 172 -5.38 29.17 -8.19
C PRO A 172 -3.95 28.81 -7.73
N ASP A 173 -3.80 27.72 -6.98
CA ASP A 173 -2.56 27.38 -6.29
C ASP A 173 -1.70 26.44 -7.13
N LEU A 174 -0.39 26.69 -7.05
CA LEU A 174 0.63 25.84 -7.66
C LEU A 174 0.46 24.38 -7.17
N PRO A 175 0.78 23.39 -8.02
CA PRO A 175 0.69 21.98 -7.63
C PRO A 175 1.48 21.72 -6.35
N THR A 176 0.90 20.98 -5.39
CA THR A 176 1.59 20.66 -4.14
C THR A 176 2.78 19.71 -4.40
N PRO A 177 3.80 19.70 -3.52
CA PRO A 177 4.92 18.78 -3.67
C PRO A 177 4.50 17.30 -3.77
N ASP A 178 3.44 16.90 -3.06
CA ASP A 178 2.91 15.53 -3.12
C ASP A 178 2.26 15.23 -4.48
N GLN A 179 1.53 16.20 -5.04
CA GLN A 179 0.93 16.05 -6.37
C GLN A 179 2.00 15.90 -7.45
N LEU A 180 3.06 16.71 -7.39
CA LEU A 180 4.19 16.63 -8.32
C LEU A 180 4.92 15.29 -8.21
N LYS A 181 5.19 14.83 -6.98
CA LYS A 181 5.83 13.53 -6.74
C LYS A 181 4.97 12.37 -7.23
N SER A 182 3.66 12.43 -7.03
CA SER A 182 2.72 11.41 -7.51
C SER A 182 2.73 11.28 -9.02
N ILE A 183 2.76 12.41 -9.75
CA ILE A 183 2.88 12.42 -11.21
C ILE A 183 4.23 11.84 -11.64
N ALA A 184 5.33 12.25 -11.00
CA ALA A 184 6.67 11.75 -11.32
C ALA A 184 6.79 10.24 -11.06
N PHE A 185 6.23 9.74 -9.96
CA PHE A 185 6.16 8.33 -9.63
C PHE A 185 5.38 7.54 -10.68
N ALA A 186 4.18 8.01 -11.04
CA ALA A 186 3.36 7.37 -12.06
C ALA A 186 4.08 7.34 -13.43
N GLU A 187 4.70 8.45 -13.83
CA GLU A 187 5.51 8.51 -15.05
C GLU A 187 6.62 7.46 -15.06
N GLN A 188 7.36 7.33 -13.95
CA GLN A 188 8.45 6.37 -13.84
C GLN A 188 7.93 4.93 -13.99
N ILE A 189 6.88 4.58 -13.26
CA ILE A 189 6.30 3.22 -13.29
C ILE A 189 5.72 2.90 -14.69
N ILE A 190 5.07 3.86 -15.34
CA ILE A 190 4.56 3.69 -16.72
C ILE A 190 5.72 3.47 -17.70
N LYS A 191 6.81 4.23 -17.59
CA LYS A 191 7.99 4.06 -18.46
C LYS A 191 8.64 2.69 -18.27
N GLU A 192 8.75 2.23 -17.03
CA GLU A 192 9.39 0.95 -16.68
C GLU A 192 8.54 -0.26 -17.06
N THR A 193 7.23 -0.22 -16.77
CA THR A 193 6.35 -1.40 -16.85
C THR A 193 5.34 -1.34 -17.99
N GLY A 194 5.03 -0.13 -18.48
CA GLY A 194 3.93 0.12 -19.42
C GLY A 194 2.54 0.13 -18.76
N SER A 195 2.45 -0.07 -17.45
CA SER A 195 1.18 -0.09 -16.71
C SER A 195 1.32 0.74 -15.44
N PHE A 196 0.21 1.15 -14.86
CA PHE A 196 0.19 1.82 -13.57
C PHE A 196 -1.15 1.60 -12.88
N ILE A 197 -1.11 1.31 -11.59
CA ILE A 197 -2.31 1.25 -10.75
C ILE A 197 -1.99 2.10 -9.53
N GLY A 198 -2.70 3.20 -9.37
CA GLY A 198 -2.37 4.15 -8.32
C GLY A 198 -3.36 5.29 -8.19
N LEU A 199 -2.95 6.27 -7.38
CA LEU A 199 -3.68 7.53 -7.24
C LEU A 199 -2.92 8.63 -8.00
N LEU A 200 -3.65 9.42 -8.77
CA LEU A 200 -3.16 10.64 -9.41
C LEU A 200 -3.94 11.85 -8.88
N PRO A 201 -3.34 13.04 -8.84
CA PRO A 201 -4.07 14.26 -8.54
C PRO A 201 -5.30 14.41 -9.43
N ALA A 202 -6.39 14.98 -8.93
CA ALA A 202 -7.54 15.25 -9.77
C ALA A 202 -7.21 16.30 -10.83
N GLY A 203 -7.65 16.05 -12.05
CA GLY A 203 -7.26 16.86 -13.19
C GLY A 203 -7.34 16.11 -14.50
N TYR A 204 -7.04 16.83 -15.56
CA TYR A 204 -6.98 16.33 -16.92
C TYR A 204 -5.55 15.88 -17.27
N TYR A 205 -5.46 14.69 -17.82
CA TYR A 205 -4.21 14.05 -18.22
C TYR A 205 -4.26 13.62 -19.67
N LYS A 206 -3.08 13.63 -20.29
CA LYS A 206 -2.84 13.02 -21.59
C LYS A 206 -1.73 11.97 -21.47
N LEU A 207 -1.97 10.79 -22.03
CA LEU A 207 -1.01 9.70 -22.12
C LEU A 207 -1.02 9.16 -23.55
N ALA A 208 0.09 9.35 -24.26
CA ALA A 208 0.16 9.12 -25.72
C ALA A 208 -0.97 9.89 -26.45
N ASP A 209 -1.84 9.18 -27.17
CA ASP A 209 -2.98 9.74 -27.89
C ASP A 209 -4.26 9.80 -27.05
N GLU A 210 -4.26 9.20 -25.86
CA GLU A 210 -5.43 9.09 -25.00
C GLU A 210 -5.46 10.25 -24.00
N SER A 211 -6.64 10.81 -23.79
CA SER A 211 -6.87 11.82 -22.74
C SER A 211 -7.93 11.34 -21.77
N PHE A 212 -7.76 11.67 -20.50
CA PHE A 212 -8.66 11.25 -19.44
C PHE A 212 -8.68 12.27 -18.29
N THR A 213 -9.80 12.30 -17.57
CA THR A 213 -10.00 13.21 -16.43
C THR A 213 -10.05 12.38 -15.16
N VAL A 214 -9.14 12.65 -14.22
CA VAL A 214 -9.12 12.06 -12.88
C VAL A 214 -10.03 12.87 -11.96
N GLU A 215 -11.03 12.20 -11.39
CA GLU A 215 -11.93 12.78 -10.40
C GLU A 215 -11.41 12.54 -8.98
N ASN A 216 -11.74 13.45 -8.06
CA ASN A 216 -11.43 13.30 -6.64
C ASN A 216 -12.09 12.05 -6.03
N GLY A 217 -11.34 11.42 -5.13
CA GLY A 217 -11.75 10.31 -4.29
C GLY A 217 -11.23 8.95 -4.77
N PRO A 218 -10.52 8.17 -3.92
CA PRO A 218 -10.17 6.80 -4.22
C PRO A 218 -11.41 5.94 -4.52
N SER A 219 -11.31 5.05 -5.51
CA SER A 219 -12.42 4.18 -5.96
C SER A 219 -12.94 3.26 -4.85
N GLU A 220 -12.05 2.82 -3.95
CA GLU A 220 -12.39 1.95 -2.82
C GLU A 220 -13.35 2.63 -1.81
N TYR A 221 -13.49 3.97 -1.84
CA TYR A 221 -14.23 4.76 -0.83
C TYR A 221 -15.44 5.49 -1.38
N THR A 222 -15.38 5.90 -2.64
CA THR A 222 -16.46 6.65 -3.27
C THR A 222 -17.49 5.76 -3.95
N GLY A 223 -17.28 4.43 -3.98
CA GLY A 223 -18.05 3.50 -4.81
C GLY A 223 -17.85 3.73 -6.31
N LYS A 224 -16.97 4.67 -6.69
CA LYS A 224 -16.62 4.93 -8.08
C LYS A 224 -15.66 3.85 -8.56
N ARG A 225 -15.77 3.50 -9.83
CA ARG A 225 -14.79 2.59 -10.45
C ARG A 225 -13.50 3.37 -10.73
N PRO A 226 -12.33 2.74 -10.60
CA PRO A 226 -11.09 3.36 -11.05
C PRO A 226 -11.19 3.67 -12.54
N ILE A 227 -10.56 4.76 -12.95
CA ILE A 227 -10.52 5.13 -14.36
C ILE A 227 -9.59 4.17 -15.09
N ASN A 228 -10.11 3.47 -16.08
CA ASN A 228 -9.35 2.53 -16.89
C ASN A 228 -8.89 3.21 -18.17
N VAL A 229 -7.59 3.43 -18.31
CA VAL A 229 -6.94 4.04 -19.47
C VAL A 229 -6.18 2.95 -20.22
N LEU A 230 -6.64 2.64 -21.43
CA LEU A 230 -5.97 1.69 -22.31
C LEU A 230 -5.20 2.45 -23.40
N TRP A 231 -3.89 2.26 -23.46
CA TRP A 231 -3.03 3.00 -24.38
C TRP A 231 -2.38 2.11 -25.45
N GLY A 232 -2.02 2.75 -26.57
CA GLY A 232 -1.41 2.12 -27.73
C GLY A 232 -2.46 1.47 -28.64
N LYS A 233 -2.31 1.61 -29.96
CA LYS A 233 -3.20 0.98 -30.95
C LYS A 233 -2.85 -0.48 -31.20
#